data_AF-A0AB35WXU7-F1
#
_entry.id   AF-A0AB35WXU7-F1
#
_cell.length_a   1.000
_cell.length_b   1.000
_cell.length_c   1.000
_cell.angle_alpha   90.00
_cell.angle_beta   90.00
_cell.angle_gamma   90.00
#
_symmetry.space_group_name_H-M   'P 1'
#
loop_
_entity.id
_entity.type
_entity.pdbx_description
1 polymer ?
#
loop_
_entity_poly.entity_id
_entity_poly.type
_entity_poly.pdbx_seq_one_letter_code
_entity_poly.pdbx_strand_id
1 'polypeptide(L)'
;MQQNYVLTIRDLLTVKGGDVCGGEAEIAIMDGDQEVDRLIVSGKCREPSVYSRSYSGKPGLTARLVSGVGSITFESHDQDATLASVGLALGEGWGNEKPA
;
A
#
# COMPACT_ATOMS: atom_id res chain seq x y z
N MET A 1 8.53 6.58 -15.10
CA MET A 1 8.56 5.39 -14.24
C MET A 1 7.17 5.21 -13.67
N GLN A 2 6.57 4.03 -13.79
CA GLN A 2 5.27 3.71 -13.19
C GLN A 2 5.48 2.56 -12.20
N GLN A 3 4.93 2.69 -11.00
CA GLN A 3 4.83 1.61 -10.02
C GLN A 3 3.43 1.02 -10.07
N ASN A 4 3.35 -0.28 -9.80
CA ASN A 4 2.08 -0.98 -9.62
C ASN A 4 1.81 -1.12 -8.14
N TYR A 5 0.60 -0.77 -7.74
CA TYR A 5 0.09 -0.90 -6.40
C TYR A 5 -1.07 -1.89 -6.40
N VAL A 6 -1.24 -2.59 -5.29
CA VAL A 6 -2.40 -3.44 -5.06
C VAL A 6 -3.17 -2.85 -3.89
N LEU A 7 -4.34 -2.28 -4.19
CA LEU A 7 -5.31 -1.87 -3.19
C LEU A 7 -6.15 -3.08 -2.82
N THR A 8 -6.03 -3.53 -1.57
CA THR A 8 -6.85 -4.60 -1.01
C THR A 8 -7.75 -4.02 0.07
N ILE A 9 -9.04 -4.30 -0.01
CA ILE A 9 -10.04 -3.89 0.96
C ILE A 9 -10.66 -5.14 1.54
N ARG A 10 -10.72 -5.19 2.88
CA ARG A 10 -11.27 -6.30 3.65
C ARG A 10 -12.33 -5.79 4.60
N ASP A 11 -13.23 -6.68 4.97
CA ASP A 11 -14.24 -6.41 6.01
C ASP A 11 -15.18 -5.24 5.67
N LEU A 12 -15.64 -5.16 4.41
CA LEU A 12 -16.68 -4.22 3.95
C LEU A 12 -18.07 -4.64 4.45
N LEU A 13 -18.18 -4.92 5.74
CA LEU A 13 -19.39 -5.44 6.36
C LEU A 13 -19.83 -4.42 7.41
N THR A 14 -21.07 -3.98 7.31
CA THR A 14 -21.71 -3.13 8.31
C THR A 14 -22.89 -3.86 8.92
N VAL A 15 -23.04 -3.77 10.24
CA VAL A 15 -24.18 -4.35 10.95
C VAL A 15 -25.25 -3.27 11.09
N LYS A 16 -26.35 -3.41 10.36
CA LYS A 16 -27.52 -2.52 10.49
C LYS A 16 -28.70 -3.33 11.03
N GLY A 17 -29.14 -2.99 12.23
CA GLY A 17 -30.36 -3.58 12.82
C GLY A 17 -30.27 -5.09 13.15
N GLY A 18 -29.06 -5.65 13.24
CA GLY A 18 -28.83 -7.08 13.49
C GLY A 18 -28.50 -7.90 12.24
N ASP A 19 -28.66 -7.32 11.05
CA ASP A 19 -28.27 -7.93 9.78
C ASP A 19 -26.89 -7.42 9.33
N VAL A 20 -26.05 -8.34 8.86
CA VAL A 20 -24.78 -8.03 8.20
C VAL A 20 -25.08 -7.64 6.76
N CYS A 21 -24.99 -6.35 6.45
CA CYS A 21 -25.03 -5.87 5.08
C CYS A 21 -23.68 -5.34 4.61
N GLY A 22 -23.52 -5.21 3.31
CA GLY A 22 -22.34 -4.60 2.72
C GLY A 22 -22.23 -3.15 3.18
N GLY A 23 -21.09 -2.82 3.79
CA GLY A 23 -20.71 -1.45 4.09
C GLY A 23 -20.18 -0.75 2.84
N GLU A 24 -20.27 0.57 2.82
CA GLU A 24 -19.63 1.40 1.80
C GLU A 24 -18.33 1.94 2.36
N ALA A 25 -17.27 1.92 1.57
CA ALA A 25 -15.99 2.54 1.87
C ALA A 25 -15.55 3.47 0.74
N GLU A 26 -15.11 4.66 1.12
CA GLU A 26 -14.56 5.67 0.23
C GLU A 26 -13.06 5.81 0.48
N ILE A 27 -12.29 5.67 -0.59
CA ILE A 27 -10.83 5.61 -0.57
C ILE A 27 -10.30 6.69 -1.48
N ALA A 28 -9.49 7.59 -0.94
CA ALA A 28 -8.76 8.59 -1.71
C ALA A 28 -7.35 8.11 -1.98
N ILE A 29 -6.92 8.17 -3.24
CA ILE A 29 -5.53 7.99 -3.65
C ILE A 29 -4.88 9.37 -3.60
N MET A 30 -3.81 9.46 -2.82
CA MET A 30 -3.05 10.66 -2.55
C MET A 30 -1.65 10.54 -3.18
N ASP A 31 -1.23 11.57 -3.92
CA ASP A 31 0.15 11.80 -4.37
C ASP A 31 0.78 12.82 -3.41
N GLY A 32 1.39 12.32 -2.33
CA GLY A 32 1.80 13.15 -1.20
C GLY A 32 0.59 13.77 -0.48
N ASP A 33 0.41 15.08 -0.61
CA ASP A 33 -0.68 15.85 0.00
C ASP A 33 -1.85 16.13 -0.97
N GLN A 34 -1.77 15.68 -2.22
CA GLN A 34 -2.79 15.94 -3.23
C GLN A 34 -3.62 14.70 -3.55
N GLU A 35 -4.95 14.80 -3.41
CA GLU A 35 -5.87 13.77 -3.91
C GLU A 35 -5.80 13.74 -5.45
N VAL A 36 -5.44 12.59 -6.01
CA VAL A 36 -5.35 12.37 -7.45
C VAL A 36 -6.49 11.51 -7.98
N ASP A 37 -7.08 10.67 -7.14
CA ASP A 37 -8.18 9.79 -7.51
C ASP A 37 -9.02 9.40 -6.29
N ARG A 38 -10.28 9.03 -6.52
CA ARG A 38 -11.20 8.60 -5.46
C ARG A 38 -11.99 7.39 -5.90
N LEU A 39 -11.98 6.35 -5.06
CA LEU A 39 -12.69 5.11 -5.28
C LEU A 39 -13.76 4.91 -4.22
N ILE A 40 -14.96 4.55 -4.66
CA ILE A 40 -16.04 4.12 -3.78
C ILE A 40 -16.23 2.62 -3.99
N VAL A 41 -16.15 1.85 -2.91
CA VAL A 41 -16.32 0.41 -2.93
C VAL A 41 -17.45 0.03 -1.99
N SER A 42 -18.42 -0.70 -2.54
CA SER A 42 -19.58 -1.20 -1.80
C SER A 42 -19.42 -2.68 -1.57
N GLY A 43 -19.46 -3.11 -0.30
CA GLY A 43 -19.50 -4.52 0.06
C GLY A 43 -20.79 -5.18 -0.44
N LYS A 44 -20.74 -6.49 -0.70
CA LYS A 44 -21.96 -7.28 -0.93
C LYS A 44 -22.45 -7.83 0.40
N CYS A 45 -23.76 -7.76 0.66
CA CYS A 45 -24.34 -8.40 1.84
C CYS A 45 -24.17 -9.93 1.75
N ARG A 46 -23.80 -10.59 2.87
CA ARG A 46 -23.67 -12.06 3.07
C ARG A 46 -22.37 -12.77 2.64
N GLU A 47 -21.40 -12.10 2.04
CA GLU A 47 -20.14 -12.75 1.67
C GLU A 47 -18.95 -11.89 2.08
N PRO A 48 -17.88 -12.47 2.68
CA PRO A 48 -16.64 -11.76 2.96
C PRO A 48 -16.02 -11.33 1.62
N SER A 49 -16.41 -10.15 1.16
CA SER A 49 -16.00 -9.61 -0.12
C SER A 49 -14.64 -8.96 0.07
N VAL A 50 -13.57 -9.70 -0.20
CA VAL A 50 -12.26 -9.11 -0.37
C VAL A 50 -12.23 -8.46 -1.75
N TYR A 51 -12.13 -7.14 -1.80
CA TYR A 51 -11.99 -6.39 -3.04
C TYR A 51 -10.52 -6.07 -3.24
N SER A 52 -9.91 -6.60 -4.30
CA SER A 52 -8.55 -6.26 -4.70
C SER A 52 -8.56 -5.60 -6.07
N ARG A 53 -7.84 -4.48 -6.19
CA ARG A 53 -7.68 -3.74 -7.45
C ARG A 53 -6.23 -3.36 -7.65
N SER A 54 -5.70 -3.71 -8.81
CA SER A 54 -4.39 -3.23 -9.26
C SER A 54 -4.51 -1.78 -9.70
N TYR A 55 -3.55 -0.96 -9.27
CA TYR A 55 -3.47 0.46 -9.56
C TYR A 55 -2.08 0.77 -10.12
N SER A 56 -2.00 1.44 -11.27
CA SER A 56 -0.73 1.80 -11.91
C SER A 56 -0.56 3.31 -11.82
N GLY A 57 0.53 3.77 -11.21
CA GLY A 57 0.71 5.20 -10.99
C GLY A 57 2.15 5.59 -10.71
N LYS A 58 2.35 6.80 -10.19
CA LYS A 58 3.68 7.28 -9.78
C LYS A 58 4.15 6.53 -8.52
N PRO A 59 5.47 6.34 -8.35
CA PRO A 59 6.01 5.89 -7.07
C PRO A 59 5.71 6.94 -5.98
N GLY A 60 5.30 6.49 -4.79
CA GLY A 60 4.95 7.35 -3.66
C GLY A 60 3.45 7.61 -3.48
N LEU A 61 2.59 6.99 -4.29
CA LEU A 61 1.15 7.04 -4.07
C LEU A 61 0.78 6.36 -2.75
N THR A 62 -0.20 6.92 -2.05
CA THR A 62 -0.78 6.35 -0.84
C THR A 62 -2.29 6.28 -0.97
N ALA A 63 -2.91 5.29 -0.33
CA ALA A 63 -4.37 5.22 -0.25
C ALA A 63 -4.81 5.52 1.18
N ARG A 64 -5.84 6.33 1.32
CA ARG A 64 -6.42 6.70 2.61
C ARG A 64 -7.91 6.40 2.62
N LEU A 65 -8.36 5.76 3.68
CA LEU A 65 -9.79 5.58 3.94
C LEU A 65 -10.36 6.93 4.38
N VAL A 66 -11.22 7.51 3.55
CA VAL A 66 -11.86 8.81 3.80
C VAL A 66 -13.11 8.63 4.65
N SER A 67 -13.91 7.63 4.30
CA SER A 67 -15.19 7.35 4.94
C SER A 67 -15.56 5.89 4.80
N GLY A 68 -16.33 5.35 5.74
CA GLY A 68 -16.85 3.99 5.70
C GLY A 68 -16.26 3.03 6.72
N VAL A 69 -16.55 1.74 6.52
CA VAL A 69 -16.09 0.63 7.37
C VAL A 69 -15.20 -0.31 6.56
N GLY A 70 -14.28 -0.97 7.25
CA GLY A 70 -13.36 -1.93 6.66
C GLY A 70 -11.90 -1.50 6.74
N SER A 71 -11.02 -2.46 6.49
CA SER A 71 -9.57 -2.25 6.50
C SER A 71 -9.07 -2.17 5.06
N ILE A 72 -8.31 -1.12 4.76
CA ILE A 72 -7.63 -0.97 3.47
C ILE A 72 -6.15 -1.27 3.63
N THR A 73 -5.57 -1.85 2.59
CA THR A 73 -4.14 -2.15 2.49
C THR A 73 -3.69 -1.73 1.10
N PHE A 74 -2.69 -0.86 1.02
CA PHE A 74 -2.17 -0.35 -0.25
C PHE A 74 -0.68 -0.64 -0.30
N GLU A 75 -0.33 -1.68 -1.06
CA GLU A 75 1.04 -2.16 -1.16
C GLU A 75 1.57 -1.89 -2.55
N SER A 76 2.75 -1.28 -2.64
CA SER A 76 3.51 -1.24 -3.88
C SER A 76 3.97 -2.64 -4.22
N HIS A 77 3.51 -3.17 -5.35
CA HIS A 77 4.09 -4.33 -6.00
C HIS A 77 5.40 -3.89 -6.67
N ASP A 78 6.38 -3.56 -5.83
CA ASP A 78 7.72 -3.21 -6.25
C ASP A 78 8.53 -4.50 -6.39
N GLN A 79 8.83 -4.90 -7.62
CA GLN A 79 9.71 -6.04 -7.89
C GLN A 79 11.19 -5.65 -7.89
N ASP A 80 11.58 -4.45 -7.39
CA ASP A 80 12.90 -3.86 -7.60
C ASP A 80 13.61 -3.30 -6.34
N ALA A 81 13.05 -3.43 -5.13
CA ALA A 81 13.63 -2.87 -3.90
C ALA A 81 14.58 -3.84 -3.16
N THR A 82 15.37 -4.66 -3.86
CA THR A 82 16.37 -5.55 -3.22
C THR A 82 17.82 -5.25 -3.62
N LEU A 83 18.21 -4.00 -3.90
CA LEU A 83 19.63 -3.68 -4.17
C LEU A 83 20.21 -2.39 -3.55
N ALA A 84 19.51 -1.70 -2.65
CA ALA A 84 20.00 -0.41 -2.12
C ALA A 84 20.31 -0.40 -0.60
N SER A 85 20.82 -1.48 -0.02
CA SER A 85 21.21 -1.50 1.41
C SER A 85 22.43 -2.35 1.75
N VAL A 86 23.49 -2.36 0.95
CA VAL A 86 24.86 -2.58 1.48
C VAL A 86 25.90 -2.02 0.50
N GLY A 87 26.07 -0.71 0.56
CA GLY A 87 27.08 0.00 -0.22
C GLY A 87 27.53 1.26 0.52
N LEU A 88 28.15 1.11 1.69
CA LEU A 88 29.10 2.11 2.20
C LEU A 88 29.97 1.54 3.34
N ALA A 89 31.16 1.05 2.99
CA ALA A 89 32.36 1.16 3.83
C ALA A 89 33.59 0.97 2.94
N LEU A 90 33.89 1.98 2.10
CA LEU A 90 35.26 2.24 1.70
C LEU A 90 35.99 2.79 2.93
N GLY A 91 36.94 2.02 3.45
CA GLY A 91 37.86 2.41 4.50
C GLY A 91 39.24 1.88 4.15
N GLU A 92 39.98 2.73 3.43
CA GLU A 92 41.43 2.86 3.27
C GLU A 92 42.35 1.77 3.85
N GLY A 93 43.30 1.35 3.00
CA GLY A 93 44.37 0.45 3.38
C GLY A 93 45.37 1.05 4.38
N TRP A 94 46.10 0.16 5.03
CA TRP A 94 47.48 0.42 5.38
C TRP A 94 48.28 -0.86 5.12
N GLY A 95 49.11 -0.81 4.08
CA GLY A 95 50.34 -1.59 4.10
C GLY A 95 51.26 -1.00 5.17
N ASN A 96 51.90 -1.86 5.95
CA ASN A 96 53.36 -1.87 6.02
C ASN A 96 53.88 -3.12 6.72
N GLU A 97 54.94 -3.61 6.13
CA GLU A 97 55.77 -4.73 6.52
C GLU A 97 56.63 -4.36 7.75
N LYS A 98 56.72 -5.29 8.72
CA LYS A 98 57.82 -5.56 9.69
C LYS A 98 58.25 -4.42 10.66
N PRO A 99 59.11 -4.67 11.69
CA PRO A 99 59.74 -5.91 12.18
C PRO A 99 59.59 -6.16 13.70
N ALA A 100 59.86 -7.41 14.13
CA ALA A 100 60.63 -7.73 15.35
C ALA A 100 61.15 -9.16 15.24
#